data_AF-A0A1Y3AV93-F1
#
_entry.id   AF-A0A1Y3AV93-F1
#
_cell.length_a   1.000
_cell.length_b   1.000
_cell.length_c   1.000
_cell.angle_alpha   90.00
_cell.angle_beta   90.00
_cell.angle_gamma   90.00
#
_symmetry.space_group_name_H-M   'P 1'
#
loop_
_entity.id
_entity.type
_entity.pdbx_description
1 polymer ?
#
loop_
_entity_poly.entity_id
_entity_poly.type
_entity_poly.pdbx_seq_one_letter_code
_entity_poly.pdbx_strand_id
1 'polypeptide(L)'
;MSSIETDLDGIRMESIRAINELQKPKLLLILSGKRKSGKDYIEQLLIERYPNKILSFRISAPIKHEFASRNGLNYEELLSSSQYKESFRKQMVEWSESVRKQDPHYFLRLSILDSYRKNNGNERPIWILNDARRPTDLQYFEPNENEINLNNNNCKRLTIRIQSDDSVRTNRGWKFTAGIDDQTTECGLDEFHDWNYRINNNGTKDELIEELSPIFNEINMAINQNIP
;
A
#
# COMPACT_ATOMS: atom_id res chain seq x y z
N MET A 1 -14.55 -30.91 -1.09
CA MET A 1 -14.14 -29.55 -1.49
C MET A 1 -15.30 -28.96 -2.26
N SER A 2 -15.87 -27.88 -1.74
CA SER A 2 -17.09 -27.29 -2.30
C SER A 2 -16.77 -26.56 -3.61
N SER A 3 -17.73 -26.42 -4.52
CA SER A 3 -17.55 -25.70 -5.80
C SER A 3 -17.11 -24.24 -5.64
N ILE A 4 -17.22 -23.67 -4.43
CA ILE A 4 -16.80 -22.30 -4.09
C ILE A 4 -15.28 -22.23 -3.80
N GLU A 5 -14.69 -23.28 -3.20
CA GLU A 5 -13.22 -23.34 -2.97
C GLU A 5 -12.46 -23.42 -4.31
N THR A 6 -13.00 -24.16 -5.28
CA THR A 6 -12.43 -24.30 -6.63
C THR A 6 -12.42 -22.99 -7.42
N ASP A 7 -13.35 -22.07 -7.13
CA ASP A 7 -13.46 -20.76 -7.81
C ASP A 7 -12.42 -19.75 -7.28
N LEU A 8 -12.20 -19.72 -5.95
CA LEU A 8 -11.21 -18.84 -5.33
C LEU A 8 -9.77 -19.19 -5.68
N ASP A 9 -9.44 -20.48 -5.73
CA ASP A 9 -8.11 -20.92 -6.18
C ASP A 9 -7.88 -20.59 -7.66
N GLY A 10 -8.91 -20.69 -8.51
CA GLY A 10 -8.86 -20.26 -9.90
C GLY A 10 -8.55 -18.76 -10.04
N ILE A 11 -9.30 -17.92 -9.32
CA ILE A 11 -9.09 -16.46 -9.29
C ILE A 11 -7.68 -16.13 -8.77
N ARG A 12 -7.21 -16.84 -7.74
CA ARG A 12 -5.86 -16.68 -7.21
C ARG A 12 -4.81 -16.98 -8.27
N MET A 13 -4.87 -18.14 -8.91
CA MET A 13 -3.89 -18.53 -9.92
C MET A 13 -3.91 -17.61 -11.14
N GLU A 14 -5.08 -17.16 -11.59
CA GLU A 14 -5.20 -16.19 -12.68
C GLU A 14 -4.55 -14.86 -12.31
N SER A 15 -4.81 -14.34 -11.11
CA SER A 15 -4.22 -13.08 -10.66
C SER A 15 -2.70 -13.16 -10.48
N ILE A 16 -2.17 -14.28 -9.98
CA ILE A 16 -0.71 -14.52 -9.90
C ILE A 16 -0.10 -14.52 -11.30
N ARG A 17 -0.70 -15.24 -12.25
CA ARG A 17 -0.23 -15.28 -13.64
C ARG A 17 -0.24 -13.88 -14.26
N ALA A 18 -1.36 -13.17 -14.18
CA ALA A 18 -1.51 -11.85 -14.75
C ALA A 18 -0.49 -10.86 -14.17
N ILE A 19 -0.23 -10.92 -12.85
CA ILE A 19 0.79 -10.07 -12.23
C ILE A 19 2.18 -10.41 -12.74
N ASN A 20 2.51 -11.69 -12.91
CA ASN A 20 3.82 -12.12 -13.41
C ASN A 20 4.08 -11.73 -14.87
N GLU A 21 3.04 -11.49 -15.66
CA GLU A 21 3.14 -10.96 -17.03
C GLU A 21 3.36 -9.43 -17.09
N LEU A 22 3.19 -8.70 -15.98
CA LEU A 22 3.40 -7.24 -15.94
C LEU A 22 4.88 -6.87 -16.05
N GLN A 23 5.16 -5.72 -16.69
CA GLN A 23 6.46 -5.08 -16.56
C GLN A 23 6.73 -4.69 -15.10
N LYS A 24 7.83 -5.21 -14.54
CA LYS A 24 8.17 -5.04 -13.12
C LYS A 24 8.80 -3.68 -12.82
N PRO A 25 8.64 -3.18 -11.59
CA PRO A 25 9.33 -1.97 -11.17
C PRO A 25 10.84 -2.21 -11.05
N LYS A 26 11.62 -1.16 -11.29
CA LYS A 26 13.02 -1.08 -10.88
C LYS A 26 13.16 -0.79 -9.39
N LEU A 27 12.20 -0.06 -8.82
CA LEU A 27 12.15 0.28 -7.40
C LEU A 27 10.73 0.11 -6.86
N LEU A 28 10.60 -0.68 -5.80
CA LEU A 28 9.39 -0.83 -5.02
C LEU A 28 9.56 -0.16 -3.66
N LEU A 29 8.73 0.85 -3.38
CA LEU A 29 8.63 1.49 -2.07
C LEU A 29 7.41 0.94 -1.34
N ILE A 30 7.60 0.44 -0.13
CA ILE A 30 6.53 -0.06 0.73
C ILE A 30 6.43 0.86 1.94
N LEU A 31 5.40 1.69 1.96
CA LEU A 31 5.17 2.64 3.04
C LEU A 31 4.29 2.02 4.12
N SER A 32 4.63 2.31 5.37
CA SER A 32 3.79 2.05 6.53
C SER A 32 3.84 3.21 7.50
N GLY A 33 2.75 3.45 8.22
CA GLY A 33 2.68 4.53 9.19
C GLY A 33 1.28 4.63 9.77
N LYS A 34 1.21 5.03 11.04
CA LYS A 34 -0.05 5.20 11.77
C LYS A 34 -0.87 6.35 11.18
N ARG A 35 -2.17 6.34 11.45
CA ARG A 35 -3.10 7.42 11.05
C ARG A 35 -2.54 8.80 11.45
N LYS A 36 -2.59 9.75 10.51
CA LYS A 36 -2.08 11.14 10.63
C LYS A 36 -0.54 11.29 10.76
N SER A 37 0.25 10.26 10.45
CA SER A 37 1.72 10.40 10.36
C SER A 37 2.21 11.14 9.10
N GLY A 38 1.31 11.52 8.19
CA GLY A 38 1.65 12.24 6.95
C GLY A 38 2.09 11.34 5.80
N LYS A 39 1.83 10.03 5.89
CA LYS A 39 2.12 9.07 4.84
C LYS A 39 1.47 9.38 3.48
N ASP A 40 0.20 9.75 3.48
CA ASP A 40 -0.51 10.16 2.25
C ASP A 40 0.11 11.44 1.65
N TYR A 41 0.58 12.36 2.49
CA TYR A 41 1.27 13.56 2.06
C TYR A 41 2.62 13.24 1.39
N ILE A 42 3.38 12.30 1.95
CA ILE A 42 4.65 11.86 1.37
C ILE A 42 4.43 11.17 0.02
N GLU A 43 3.43 10.28 -0.09
CA GLU A 43 3.10 9.66 -1.38
C GLU A 43 2.77 10.73 -2.44
N GLN A 44 1.90 11.69 -2.09
CA GLN A 44 1.54 12.77 -3.01
C GLN A 44 2.77 13.60 -3.41
N LEU A 45 3.63 13.95 -2.46
CA LEU A 45 4.88 14.68 -2.73
C LEU A 45 5.79 13.91 -3.71
N LEU A 46 5.90 12.58 -3.55
CA LEU A 46 6.67 11.74 -4.48
C LEU A 46 6.05 11.72 -5.88
N ILE A 47 4.73 11.58 -5.99
CA ILE A 47 4.00 11.58 -7.27
C ILE A 47 4.17 12.93 -7.99
N GLU A 48 4.04 14.04 -7.26
CA GLU A 48 4.20 15.39 -7.81
C GLU A 48 5.64 15.66 -8.26
N ARG A 49 6.63 15.16 -7.52
CA ARG A 49 8.06 15.31 -7.86
C ARG A 49 8.47 14.45 -9.05
N TYR A 50 7.84 13.29 -9.23
CA TYR A 50 8.17 12.31 -10.27
C TYR A 50 6.96 11.98 -11.16
N PRO A 51 6.43 12.98 -11.89
CA PRO A 51 5.23 12.81 -12.68
C PRO A 51 5.41 11.71 -13.72
N ASN A 52 4.39 10.87 -13.88
CA ASN A 52 4.37 9.75 -14.82
C ASN A 52 5.45 8.67 -14.61
N LYS A 53 6.16 8.65 -13.47
CA LYS A 53 7.14 7.60 -13.16
C LYS A 53 6.67 6.61 -12.09
N ILE A 54 5.67 7.00 -11.30
CA ILE A 54 5.21 6.25 -10.14
C ILE A 54 3.88 5.57 -10.42
N LEU A 55 3.81 4.27 -10.13
CA LEU A 55 2.57 3.53 -9.97
C LEU A 55 2.26 3.43 -8.47
N SER A 56 1.28 4.19 -8.01
CA SER A 56 0.76 4.07 -6.64
C SER A 56 -0.39 3.07 -6.58
N PHE A 57 -0.39 2.25 -5.54
CA PHE A 57 -1.48 1.33 -5.24
C PHE A 57 -1.68 1.19 -3.73
N ARG A 58 -2.93 0.87 -3.36
CA ARG A 58 -3.44 0.88 -1.99
C ARG A 58 -4.34 -0.32 -1.77
N ILE A 59 -3.99 -1.18 -0.83
CA ILE A 59 -4.76 -2.39 -0.50
C ILE A 59 -6.16 -2.01 0.01
N SER A 60 -6.32 -0.85 0.64
CA SER A 60 -7.63 -0.37 1.08
C SER A 60 -8.57 0.05 -0.06
N ALA A 61 -8.06 0.28 -1.27
CA ALA A 61 -8.90 0.68 -2.41
C ALA A 61 -9.84 -0.46 -2.87
N PRO A 62 -9.36 -1.67 -3.24
CA PRO A 62 -10.24 -2.77 -3.63
C PRO A 62 -11.16 -3.22 -2.49
N ILE A 63 -10.72 -3.13 -1.23
CA ILE A 63 -11.58 -3.40 -0.06
C ILE A 63 -12.82 -2.51 -0.08
N LYS A 64 -12.66 -1.19 -0.24
CA LYS A 64 -13.79 -0.26 -0.27
C LYS A 64 -14.69 -0.49 -1.48
N HIS A 65 -14.09 -0.76 -2.64
CA HIS A 65 -14.83 -0.96 -3.88
C HIS A 65 -15.72 -2.20 -3.79
N GLU A 66 -15.16 -3.35 -3.43
CA GLU A 66 -15.93 -4.57 -3.27
C GLU A 66 -16.93 -4.49 -2.11
N PHE A 67 -16.55 -3.90 -0.97
CA PHE A 67 -17.47 -3.73 0.14
C PHE A 67 -18.67 -2.87 -0.26
N ALA A 68 -18.46 -1.77 -0.97
CA ALA A 68 -19.53 -0.93 -1.47
C ALA A 68 -20.45 -1.70 -2.44
N SER A 69 -19.87 -2.42 -3.41
CA SER A 69 -20.61 -3.22 -4.38
C SER A 69 -21.47 -4.30 -3.71
N ARG A 70 -20.90 -5.06 -2.75
CA ARG A 70 -21.59 -6.14 -2.02
C ARG A 70 -22.75 -5.65 -1.16
N ASN A 71 -22.67 -4.42 -0.64
CA ASN A 71 -23.66 -3.84 0.27
C ASN A 71 -24.58 -2.82 -0.42
N GLY A 72 -24.50 -2.67 -1.74
CA GLY A 72 -25.29 -1.68 -2.48
C GLY A 72 -25.00 -0.23 -2.06
N LEU A 73 -23.80 0.05 -1.56
CA LEU A 73 -23.40 1.40 -1.14
C LEU A 73 -22.86 2.21 -2.32
N ASN A 74 -23.00 3.52 -2.24
CA ASN A 74 -22.37 4.43 -3.20
C ASN A 74 -20.86 4.50 -2.93
N TYR A 75 -20.06 3.99 -3.86
CA TYR A 75 -18.59 3.96 -3.75
C TYR A 75 -17.99 5.37 -3.63
N GLU A 76 -18.47 6.33 -4.41
CA GLU A 76 -17.98 7.71 -4.39
C GLU A 76 -18.27 8.39 -3.04
N GLU A 77 -19.42 8.09 -2.45
CA GLU A 77 -19.79 8.58 -1.11
C GLU A 77 -18.92 7.95 -0.01
N LEU A 78 -18.61 6.65 -0.15
CA LEU A 78 -17.70 5.92 0.76
C LEU A 78 -16.25 6.44 0.69
N LEU A 79 -15.83 6.99 -0.45
CA LEU A 79 -14.53 7.63 -0.61
C LEU A 79 -14.49 9.07 -0.05
N SER A 80 -15.56 9.84 -0.24
CA SER A 80 -15.58 11.29 -0.01
C SER A 80 -16.00 11.72 1.40
N SER A 81 -16.90 10.98 2.05
CA SER A 81 -17.39 11.35 3.39
C SER A 81 -16.61 10.65 4.50
N SER A 82 -15.84 11.42 5.27
CA SER A 82 -15.05 10.89 6.40
C SER A 82 -15.94 10.23 7.46
N GLN A 83 -17.10 10.82 7.78
CA GLN A 83 -18.02 10.30 8.77
C GLN A 83 -18.74 9.03 8.29
N TYR A 84 -19.16 9.00 7.02
CA TYR A 84 -19.79 7.82 6.41
C TYR A 84 -18.80 6.66 6.27
N LYS A 85 -17.54 6.95 5.91
CA LYS A 85 -16.48 5.95 5.86
C LYS A 85 -16.16 5.35 7.23
N GLU A 86 -16.12 6.18 8.26
CA GLU A 86 -15.83 5.72 9.62
C GLU A 86 -16.96 4.85 10.20
N SER A 87 -18.23 5.10 9.86
CA SER A 87 -19.34 4.25 10.34
C SER A 87 -19.27 2.81 9.82
N PHE A 88 -18.73 2.59 8.62
CA PHE A 88 -18.54 1.25 8.04
C PHE A 88 -17.14 0.66 8.27
N ARG A 89 -16.22 1.39 8.92
CA ARG A 89 -14.82 0.96 9.10
C ARG A 89 -14.72 -0.41 9.75
N LYS A 90 -15.45 -0.66 10.83
CA LYS A 90 -15.44 -1.94 11.55
C LYS A 90 -15.87 -3.09 10.64
N GLN A 91 -16.99 -2.94 9.92
CA GLN A 91 -17.51 -3.97 9.02
C GLN A 91 -16.56 -4.24 7.84
N MET A 92 -15.97 -3.18 7.25
CA MET A 92 -14.95 -3.33 6.20
C MET A 92 -13.74 -4.11 6.70
N VAL A 93 -13.27 -3.83 7.92
CA VAL A 93 -12.13 -4.55 8.51
C VAL A 93 -12.50 -6.02 8.73
N GLU A 94 -13.58 -6.31 9.46
CA GLU A 94 -14.03 -7.67 9.75
C GLU A 94 -14.23 -8.51 8.48
N TRP A 95 -14.89 -7.94 7.47
CA TRP A 95 -15.06 -8.59 6.18
C TRP A 95 -13.71 -8.82 5.48
N SER A 96 -12.86 -7.81 5.38
CA SER A 96 -11.56 -7.96 4.71
C SER A 96 -10.63 -8.96 5.40
N GLU A 97 -10.68 -9.07 6.73
CA GLU A 97 -9.95 -10.09 7.49
C GLU A 97 -10.49 -11.50 7.21
N SER A 98 -11.81 -11.65 7.04
CA SER A 98 -12.41 -12.94 6.66
C SER A 98 -11.93 -13.44 5.29
N VAL A 99 -11.77 -12.55 4.31
CA VAL A 99 -11.20 -12.86 3.00
C VAL A 99 -9.70 -13.18 3.12
N ARG A 100 -8.94 -12.40 3.90
CA ARG A 100 -7.50 -12.62 4.11
C ARG A 100 -7.17 -13.94 4.80
N LYS A 101 -8.06 -14.46 5.63
CA LYS A 101 -7.90 -15.80 6.23
C LYS A 101 -7.89 -16.91 5.19
N GLN A 102 -8.56 -16.71 4.06
CA GLN A 102 -8.59 -17.66 2.94
C GLN A 102 -7.45 -17.35 1.96
N ASP A 103 -7.23 -16.07 1.67
CA ASP A 103 -6.20 -15.60 0.75
C ASP A 103 -5.59 -14.28 1.23
N PRO A 104 -4.41 -14.32 1.89
CA PRO A 104 -3.84 -13.16 2.56
C PRO A 104 -3.46 -12.01 1.61
N HIS A 105 -3.24 -12.32 0.33
CA HIS A 105 -2.74 -11.38 -0.68
C HIS A 105 -3.79 -10.97 -1.72
N TYR A 106 -5.03 -11.46 -1.61
CA TYR A 106 -6.15 -11.18 -2.53
C TYR A 106 -6.27 -9.70 -2.91
N PHE A 107 -6.45 -8.84 -1.91
CA PHE A 107 -6.61 -7.39 -2.14
C PHE A 107 -5.35 -6.70 -2.66
N LEU A 108 -4.16 -7.23 -2.34
CA LEU A 108 -2.91 -6.68 -2.84
C LEU A 108 -2.76 -6.97 -4.34
N ARG A 109 -3.09 -8.19 -4.77
CA ARG A 109 -3.10 -8.56 -6.19
C ARG A 109 -4.10 -7.72 -6.99
N LEU A 110 -5.33 -7.58 -6.48
CA LEU A 110 -6.33 -6.70 -7.09
C LEU A 110 -5.85 -5.26 -7.19
N SER A 111 -5.28 -4.74 -6.10
CA SER A 111 -4.79 -3.36 -6.09
C SER A 111 -3.69 -3.12 -7.12
N ILE A 112 -2.76 -4.07 -7.30
CA ILE A 112 -1.70 -3.96 -8.31
C ILE A 112 -2.31 -3.98 -9.71
N LEU A 113 -3.15 -4.97 -10.03
CA LEU A 113 -3.74 -5.12 -11.35
C LEU A 113 -4.60 -3.91 -11.74
N ASP A 114 -5.43 -3.42 -10.82
CA ASP A 114 -6.29 -2.25 -11.05
C ASP A 114 -5.48 -0.99 -11.27
N SER A 115 -4.51 -0.70 -10.38
CA SER A 115 -3.66 0.48 -10.55
C SER A 115 -2.88 0.42 -11.85
N TYR A 116 -2.33 -0.76 -12.19
CA TYR A 116 -1.54 -0.96 -13.39
C TYR A 116 -2.35 -0.66 -14.66
N ARG A 117 -3.58 -1.22 -14.74
CA ARG A 117 -4.50 -1.00 -15.86
C ARG A 117 -4.93 0.46 -15.98
N LYS A 118 -5.29 1.11 -14.86
CA LYS A 118 -5.80 2.48 -14.84
C LYS A 118 -4.73 3.55 -15.11
N ASN A 119 -3.46 3.28 -14.78
CA ASN A 119 -2.41 4.30 -14.74
C ASN A 119 -1.23 4.05 -15.69
N ASN A 120 -1.44 3.23 -16.73
CA ASN A 120 -0.43 2.84 -17.73
C ASN A 120 0.85 2.29 -17.08
N GLY A 121 0.69 1.22 -16.29
CA GLY A 121 1.76 0.67 -15.45
C GLY A 121 3.05 0.26 -16.18
N ASN A 122 3.00 -0.01 -17.49
CA ASN A 122 4.18 -0.30 -18.33
C ASN A 122 5.20 0.86 -18.31
N GLU A 123 4.74 2.10 -18.14
CA GLU A 123 5.61 3.28 -18.14
C GLU A 123 6.04 3.73 -16.73
N ARG A 124 5.72 2.93 -15.70
CA ARG A 124 5.92 3.30 -14.30
C ARG A 124 7.02 2.45 -13.66
N PRO A 125 8.30 2.84 -13.78
CA PRO A 125 9.42 2.06 -13.25
C PRO A 125 9.49 2.06 -11.71
N ILE A 126 8.75 2.94 -11.03
CA ILE A 126 8.70 3.04 -9.58
C ILE A 126 7.31 2.63 -9.11
N TRP A 127 7.23 1.71 -8.17
CA TRP A 127 5.97 1.25 -7.58
C TRP A 127 5.91 1.68 -6.11
N ILE A 128 4.75 2.12 -5.65
CA ILE A 128 4.51 2.49 -4.25
C ILE A 128 3.29 1.74 -3.71
N LEU A 129 3.53 0.92 -2.68
CA LEU A 129 2.47 0.45 -1.79
C LEU A 129 2.35 1.41 -0.61
N ASN A 130 1.29 2.22 -0.54
CA ASN A 130 1.16 3.22 0.52
C ASN A 130 0.65 2.62 1.84
N ASP A 131 -0.25 1.65 1.84
CA ASP A 131 -1.00 1.24 3.03
C ASP A 131 -0.72 -0.19 3.52
N ALA A 132 0.55 -0.58 3.55
CA ALA A 132 0.99 -1.80 4.22
C ALA A 132 0.70 -1.71 5.73
N ARG A 133 -0.03 -2.71 6.24
CA ARG A 133 -0.49 -2.77 7.64
C ARG A 133 -0.19 -4.10 8.31
N ARG A 134 0.11 -5.15 7.54
CA ARG A 134 0.28 -6.52 8.02
C ARG A 134 1.62 -7.11 7.56
N PRO A 135 2.21 -8.07 8.29
CA PRO A 135 3.43 -8.74 7.86
C PRO A 135 3.26 -9.44 6.50
N THR A 136 2.07 -9.98 6.23
CA THR A 136 1.73 -10.60 4.94
C THR A 136 1.82 -9.60 3.77
N ASP A 137 1.53 -8.31 4.00
CA ASP A 137 1.65 -7.29 2.95
C ASP A 137 3.14 -7.10 2.55
N LEU A 138 4.09 -7.33 3.46
CA LEU A 138 5.53 -7.32 3.19
C LEU A 138 5.99 -8.64 2.56
N GLN A 139 5.55 -9.77 3.14
CA GLN A 139 5.88 -11.14 2.69
C GLN A 139 5.51 -11.39 1.23
N TYR A 140 4.43 -10.77 0.75
CA TYR A 140 4.01 -10.85 -0.65
C TYR A 140 5.14 -10.55 -1.65
N PHE A 141 6.03 -9.61 -1.31
CA PHE A 141 7.14 -9.19 -2.15
C PHE A 141 8.46 -9.89 -1.83
N GLU A 142 8.47 -10.86 -0.91
CA GLU A 142 9.65 -11.67 -0.65
C GLU A 142 9.89 -12.68 -1.77
N PRO A 143 11.16 -13.07 -2.03
CA PRO A 143 11.53 -14.12 -2.97
C PRO A 143 10.68 -15.39 -2.82
N ASN A 144 9.64 -15.54 -3.64
CA ASN A 144 8.81 -16.74 -3.70
C ASN A 144 8.21 -16.92 -5.11
N GLU A 145 8.01 -18.16 -5.53
CA GLU A 145 7.44 -18.50 -6.85
C GLU A 145 5.90 -18.50 -6.86
N ASN A 146 5.28 -18.33 -5.68
CA ASN A 146 3.84 -18.50 -5.49
C ASN A 146 3.05 -17.18 -5.55
N GLU A 147 3.73 -16.04 -5.69
CA GLU A 147 3.12 -14.70 -5.79
C GLU A 147 3.88 -13.88 -6.86
N ILE A 148 4.27 -12.65 -6.56
CA ILE A 148 5.02 -11.81 -7.50
C ILE A 148 6.51 -12.14 -7.51
N ASN A 149 7.04 -12.51 -8.69
CA ASN A 149 8.48 -12.67 -8.85
C ASN A 149 9.14 -11.32 -9.21
N LEU A 150 9.91 -10.76 -8.27
CA LEU A 150 10.70 -9.54 -8.47
C LEU A 150 12.21 -9.79 -8.64
N ASN A 151 12.69 -11.02 -8.39
CA ASN A 151 14.12 -11.34 -8.34
C ASN A 151 14.81 -11.25 -9.70
N ASN A 152 14.11 -11.63 -10.76
CA ASN A 152 14.70 -11.66 -12.12
C ASN A 152 14.83 -10.27 -12.77
N ASN A 153 14.37 -9.21 -12.11
CA ASN A 153 14.22 -7.88 -12.72
C ASN A 153 15.10 -6.80 -12.08
N ASN A 154 16.07 -7.17 -11.24
CA ASN A 154 16.90 -6.23 -10.46
C ASN A 154 16.05 -5.19 -9.71
N CYS A 155 14.85 -5.58 -9.26
CA CYS A 155 13.96 -4.70 -8.53
C CYS A 155 14.52 -4.47 -7.12
N LYS A 156 14.87 -3.22 -6.80
CA LYS A 156 15.22 -2.83 -5.45
C LYS A 156 13.93 -2.63 -4.64
N ARG A 157 13.86 -3.21 -3.44
CA ARG A 157 12.72 -3.08 -2.53
C ARG A 157 13.15 -2.26 -1.31
N LEU A 158 12.36 -1.24 -0.97
CA LEU A 158 12.59 -0.37 0.18
C LEU A 158 11.35 -0.32 1.07
N THR A 159 11.46 -0.84 2.29
CA THR A 159 10.46 -0.68 3.35
C THR A 159 10.70 0.64 4.09
N ILE A 160 9.65 1.46 4.20
CA ILE A 160 9.74 2.82 4.77
C ILE A 160 8.69 2.99 5.86
N ARG A 161 9.12 3.19 7.10
CA ARG A 161 8.24 3.50 8.24
C ARG A 161 8.17 5.01 8.44
N ILE A 162 6.97 5.57 8.33
CA ILE A 162 6.70 6.99 8.55
C ILE A 162 6.12 7.15 9.95
N GLN A 163 6.83 7.93 10.78
CA GLN A 163 6.51 8.14 12.18
C GLN A 163 6.24 9.61 12.45
N SER A 164 5.34 9.87 13.38
CA SER A 164 5.13 11.19 13.96
C SER A 164 4.73 11.02 15.42
N ASP A 165 5.13 11.95 16.26
CA ASP A 165 4.74 12.00 17.67
C ASP A 165 3.23 12.16 17.79
N ASP A 166 2.69 11.62 18.87
CA ASP A 166 1.25 11.72 19.15
C ASP A 166 0.78 13.16 19.29
N SER A 167 1.63 14.07 19.81
CA SER A 167 1.37 15.51 19.86
C SER A 167 1.21 16.12 18.46
N VAL A 168 2.11 15.80 17.54
CA VAL A 168 2.07 16.26 16.14
C VAL A 168 0.86 15.67 15.41
N ARG A 169 0.59 14.37 15.61
CA ARG A 169 -0.61 13.72 15.05
C ARG A 169 -1.87 14.39 15.58
N THR A 170 -1.92 14.73 16.86
CA THR A 170 -3.05 15.42 17.51
C THR A 170 -3.28 16.80 16.89
N ASN A 171 -2.20 17.56 16.66
CA ASN A 171 -2.26 18.85 15.97
C ASN A 171 -2.81 18.72 14.53
N ARG A 172 -2.62 17.56 13.88
CA ARG A 172 -3.20 17.21 12.56
C ARG A 172 -4.64 16.65 12.65
N GLY A 173 -5.27 16.78 13.82
CA GLY A 173 -6.63 16.33 14.10
C GLY A 173 -6.73 14.83 14.41
N TRP A 174 -5.65 14.16 14.81
CA TRP A 174 -5.74 12.83 15.39
C TRP A 174 -6.38 12.90 16.78
N LYS A 175 -7.30 11.99 17.05
CA LYS A 175 -7.81 11.71 18.39
C LYS A 175 -7.80 10.21 18.55
N PHE A 176 -7.18 9.72 19.61
CA PHE A 176 -7.19 8.29 19.91
C PHE A 176 -8.63 7.79 19.91
N THR A 177 -8.89 6.77 19.10
CA THR A 177 -10.19 6.12 19.01
C THR A 177 -10.00 4.65 19.34
N ALA A 178 -10.50 4.24 20.51
CA ALA A 178 -10.50 2.85 20.94
C ALA A 178 -11.28 2.00 19.92
N GLY A 179 -10.78 0.80 19.63
CA GLY A 179 -11.28 -0.03 18.54
C GLY A 179 -10.94 0.52 17.15
N ILE A 180 -9.99 1.43 16.98
CA ILE A 180 -9.47 1.87 15.67
C ILE A 180 -7.96 1.96 15.71
N ASP A 181 -7.41 2.74 16.66
CA ASP A 181 -5.98 3.02 16.79
C ASP A 181 -5.22 1.90 17.55
N ASP A 182 -5.95 0.97 18.17
CA ASP A 182 -5.48 -0.22 18.90
C ASP A 182 -5.70 -1.53 18.13
N GLN A 183 -6.28 -1.47 16.93
CA GLN A 183 -6.50 -2.65 16.10
C GLN A 183 -5.24 -3.03 15.31
N THR A 184 -5.18 -4.29 14.86
CA THR A 184 -4.15 -4.82 13.95
C THR A 184 -3.94 -3.94 12.71
N THR A 185 -4.98 -3.25 12.25
CA THR A 185 -4.86 -2.35 11.10
C THR A 185 -3.90 -1.17 11.34
N GLU A 186 -3.63 -0.77 12.58
CA GLU A 186 -2.70 0.32 12.92
C GLU A 186 -1.41 -0.20 13.59
N CYS A 187 -1.47 -1.33 14.30
CA CYS A 187 -0.34 -1.91 15.05
C CYS A 187 0.31 -3.13 14.40
N GLY A 188 -0.21 -3.67 13.30
CA GLY A 188 0.23 -4.94 12.72
C GLY A 188 1.67 -4.99 12.19
N LEU A 189 2.38 -3.86 12.19
CA LEU A 189 3.79 -3.76 11.83
C LEU A 189 4.63 -3.06 12.92
N ASP A 190 4.11 -2.94 14.14
CA ASP A 190 4.84 -2.29 15.26
C ASP A 190 6.04 -3.13 15.72
N GLU A 191 5.97 -4.47 15.61
CA GLU A 191 7.06 -5.42 15.91
C GLU A 191 8.00 -5.67 14.72
N PHE A 192 7.73 -5.10 13.55
CA PHE A 192 8.64 -5.21 12.42
C PHE A 192 9.79 -4.20 12.57
N HIS A 193 11.02 -4.69 12.65
CA HIS A 193 12.19 -3.86 12.92
C HIS A 193 13.08 -3.58 11.70
N ASP A 194 13.02 -4.44 10.67
CA ASP A 194 13.90 -4.43 9.49
C ASP A 194 13.43 -3.42 8.41
N TRP A 195 13.18 -2.18 8.83
CA TRP A 195 12.87 -1.09 7.92
C TRP A 195 14.14 -0.59 7.24
N ASN A 196 14.12 -0.43 5.91
CA ASN A 196 15.23 0.22 5.21
C ASN A 196 15.34 1.70 5.60
N TYR A 197 14.21 2.37 5.80
CA TYR A 197 14.17 3.76 6.26
C TYR A 197 13.09 3.97 7.32
N ARG A 198 13.41 4.82 8.30
CA ARG A 198 12.45 5.39 9.26
C ARG A 198 12.45 6.89 9.07
N ILE A 199 11.33 7.44 8.61
CA ILE A 199 11.16 8.87 8.31
C ILE A 199 10.45 9.53 9.47
N ASN A 200 11.09 10.51 10.08
CA ASN A 200 10.50 11.27 11.17
C ASN A 200 9.77 12.52 10.65
N ASN A 201 8.44 12.51 10.69
CA ASN A 201 7.61 13.60 10.21
C ASN A 201 7.04 14.45 11.36
N ASN A 202 7.93 14.96 12.21
CA ASN A 202 7.61 15.85 13.32
C ASN A 202 7.85 17.34 13.00
N GLY A 203 8.72 17.61 12.05
CA GLY A 203 9.19 18.95 11.73
C GLY A 203 8.38 19.69 10.67
N THR A 204 9.03 20.69 10.12
CA THR A 204 8.64 21.50 8.98
C THR A 204 8.70 20.70 7.67
N LYS A 205 8.20 21.30 6.58
CA LYS A 205 8.28 20.71 5.25
C LYS A 205 9.74 20.54 4.79
N ASP A 206 10.62 21.48 5.13
CA ASP A 206 12.02 21.44 4.71
C ASP A 206 12.78 20.32 5.43
N GLU A 207 12.57 20.17 6.75
CA GLU A 207 13.12 19.04 7.52
C GLU A 207 12.61 17.69 6.98
N LEU A 208 11.32 17.60 6.59
CA LEU A 208 10.79 16.39 5.94
C LEU A 208 11.44 16.12 4.57
N ILE A 209 11.73 17.17 3.79
CA ILE A 209 12.42 17.02 2.50
C ILE A 209 13.84 16.50 2.71
N GLU A 210 14.54 16.96 3.75
CA GLU A 210 15.86 16.45 4.14
C GLU A 210 15.80 14.96 4.53
N GLU A 211 14.83 14.58 5.37
CA GLU A 211 14.58 13.19 5.75
C GLU A 211 14.30 12.28 4.52
N LEU A 212 13.64 12.82 3.50
CA LEU A 212 13.33 12.11 2.25
C LEU A 212 14.46 12.11 1.22
N SER A 213 15.55 12.85 1.45
CA SER A 213 16.69 12.94 0.53
C SER A 213 17.24 11.58 0.08
N PRO A 214 17.44 10.58 0.97
CA PRO A 214 17.86 9.25 0.57
C PRO A 214 16.87 8.57 -0.38
N ILE A 215 15.56 8.73 -0.15
CA ILE A 215 14.51 8.15 -1.00
C ILE A 215 14.51 8.79 -2.39
N PHE A 216 14.72 10.11 -2.48
CA PHE A 216 14.86 10.80 -3.76
C PHE A 216 16.05 10.27 -4.54
N ASN A 217 17.18 10.01 -3.89
CA ASN A 217 18.36 9.45 -4.53
C ASN A 217 18.08 8.04 -5.10
N GLU A 218 17.42 7.17 -4.33
CA GLU A 218 17.03 5.84 -4.78
C GLU A 218 16.11 5.88 -6.01
N ILE A 219 15.12 6.78 -6.00
CA ILE A 219 14.22 6.98 -7.15
C ILE A 219 15.00 7.49 -8.36
N ASN A 220 15.86 8.49 -8.17
CA ASN A 220 16.68 9.06 -9.25
C ASN A 220 17.59 8.00 -9.87
N MET A 221 18.22 7.16 -9.07
CA MET A 221 19.04 6.04 -9.54
C MET A 221 18.21 5.05 -10.36
N ALA A 222 17.04 4.65 -9.87
CA ALA A 222 16.15 3.73 -10.58
C ALA A 222 15.66 4.30 -11.92
N ILE A 223 15.39 5.61 -12.00
CA ILE A 223 15.00 6.27 -13.26
C ILE A 223 16.18 6.40 -14.23
N ASN A 224 17.37 6.78 -13.74
CA ASN A 224 18.52 7.15 -14.56
C ASN A 224 19.38 5.98 -15.04
N GLN A 225 19.17 4.75 -14.55
CA GLN A 225 19.78 3.52 -15.08
C GLN A 225 19.35 3.18 -16.54
N ASN A 226 18.96 4.16 -17.35
CA ASN A 226 18.50 4.04 -18.73
C ASN A 226 19.26 4.97 -19.70
N ILE A 227 20.43 5.50 -19.33
CA ILE A 227 21.32 6.15 -20.31
C ILE A 227 22.35 5.10 -20.72
N PRO A 228 22.26 4.50 -21.93
CA PRO A 228 23.34 3.69 -22.49
C PRO A 228 24.62 4.51 -22.68
#